data_AF-A0A2N2W2D0-F1
#
_entry.id   AF-A0A2N2W2D0-F1
#
_cell.length_a   1.000
_cell.length_b   1.000
_cell.length_c   1.000
_cell.angle_alpha   90.00
_cell.angle_beta   90.00
_cell.angle_gamma   90.00
#
_symmetry.space_group_name_H-M   'P 1'
#
loop_
_entity.id
_entity.type
_entity.pdbx_description
1 polymer ?
#
loop_
_entity_poly.entity_id
_entity_poly.type
_entity_poly.pdbx_seq_one_letter_code
_entity_poly.pdbx_strand_id
1 'polypeptide(L)'
;MVLITALVSLFQALFVLIRRRPIVFNYSHYLLTLIPILLISYFSIGDDTFMINNIFILFFSIALIFIISRMFCGVTILGSSDAELQNKLADYLNNRGIEFEQIPKTIYINKKDVTLSITSNDNFGTSGISIKGKVTDLTVNNIVKALRQKNLQFNIKYPIYAAVSAVLLLITYFMLISISH
;
A
#
# COMPACT_ATOMS: atom_id res chain seq x y z
N MET A 1 15.94 -6.78 8.76
CA MET A 1 15.00 -6.19 7.77
C MET A 1 14.43 -7.21 6.80
N VAL A 2 15.25 -7.94 6.04
CA VAL A 2 14.80 -8.92 5.03
C VAL A 2 13.79 -9.94 5.59
N LEU A 3 14.07 -10.53 6.76
CA LEU A 3 13.16 -11.48 7.42
C LEU A 3 11.79 -10.87 7.76
N ILE A 4 11.77 -9.66 8.32
CA ILE A 4 10.51 -8.98 8.69
C ILE A 4 9.67 -8.71 7.44
N THR A 5 10.29 -8.22 6.37
CA THR A 5 9.61 -7.98 5.09
C THR A 5 9.05 -9.28 4.50
N ALA A 6 9.81 -10.38 4.58
CA ALA A 6 9.35 -11.68 4.10
C ALA A 6 8.13 -12.19 4.89
N LEU A 7 8.16 -12.09 6.22
CA LEU A 7 7.04 -12.49 7.09
C LEU A 7 5.78 -11.65 6.83
N VAL A 8 5.93 -10.33 6.66
CA VAL A 8 4.81 -9.45 6.32
C VAL A 8 4.20 -9.85 4.97
N SER A 9 5.02 -10.17 3.97
CA SER A 9 4.55 -10.61 2.65
C SER A 9 3.81 -11.96 2.72
N LEU A 10 4.33 -12.93 3.49
CA LEU A 10 3.64 -14.20 3.77
C LEU A 10 2.30 -13.98 4.47
N PHE A 11 2.27 -13.12 5.48
CA PHE A 11 1.05 -12.82 6.22
C PHE A 11 0.00 -12.19 5.32
N GLN A 12 0.38 -11.25 4.45
CA GLN A 12 -0.52 -10.65 3.47
C GLN A 12 -1.05 -11.68 2.47
N ALA A 13 -0.19 -12.59 1.98
CA ALA A 13 -0.60 -13.68 1.09
C ALA A 13 -1.64 -14.59 1.75
N LEU A 14 -1.36 -15.08 2.96
CA LEU A 14 -2.25 -15.92 3.73
C LEU A 14 -3.56 -15.20 4.07
N PHE A 15 -3.48 -13.94 4.51
CA PHE A 15 -4.65 -13.15 4.86
C PHE A 15 -5.60 -13.02 3.67
N VAL A 16 -5.08 -12.64 2.50
CA VAL A 16 -5.88 -12.48 1.29
C VAL A 16 -6.47 -13.83 0.86
N LEU A 17 -5.71 -14.92 0.94
CA LEU A 17 -6.14 -16.25 0.50
C LEU A 17 -7.22 -16.86 1.41
N ILE A 18 -7.08 -16.71 2.74
CA ILE A 18 -8.05 -17.18 3.73
C ILE A 18 -9.33 -16.34 3.68
N ARG A 19 -9.20 -15.01 3.68
CA ARG A 19 -10.36 -14.11 3.68
C ARG A 19 -11.05 -14.06 2.32
N ARG A 20 -10.36 -14.48 1.24
CA ARG A 20 -10.79 -14.31 -0.16
C ARG A 20 -11.29 -12.90 -0.44
N ARG A 21 -10.61 -11.91 0.14
CA ARG A 21 -10.93 -10.49 0.03
C ARG A 21 -9.66 -9.68 -0.13
N PRO A 22 -9.67 -8.64 -0.98
CA PRO A 22 -8.52 -7.76 -1.12
C PRO A 22 -8.27 -6.94 0.15
N ILE A 23 -7.00 -6.58 0.37
CA ILE A 23 -6.60 -5.67 1.44
C ILE A 23 -6.66 -4.25 0.88
N VAL A 24 -7.54 -3.42 1.45
CA VAL A 24 -7.70 -2.01 1.07
C VAL A 24 -7.15 -1.13 2.19
N PHE A 25 -6.24 -0.21 1.89
CA PHE A 25 -5.68 0.72 2.87
C PHE A 25 -5.35 2.09 2.29
N ASN A 26 -5.23 3.07 3.17
CA ASN A 26 -4.72 4.41 2.84
C ASN A 26 -3.20 4.33 2.69
N TYR A 27 -2.69 4.73 1.53
CA TYR A 27 -1.27 4.64 1.21
C TYR A 27 -0.39 5.52 2.10
N SER A 28 -0.88 6.72 2.47
CA SER A 28 -0.17 7.61 3.39
C SER A 28 0.05 6.97 4.75
N HIS A 29 -1.01 6.37 5.32
CA HIS A 29 -0.90 5.65 6.59
C HIS A 29 0.04 4.44 6.49
N TYR A 30 0.00 3.71 5.37
CA TYR A 30 0.92 2.59 5.15
C TYR A 30 2.38 3.05 5.17
N LEU A 31 2.72 4.14 4.49
CA LEU A 31 4.07 4.70 4.52
C LEU A 31 4.51 5.08 5.95
N LEU A 32 3.60 5.65 6.75
CA LEU A 32 3.90 5.97 8.15
C LEU A 32 4.20 4.74 9.01
N THR A 33 3.68 3.54 8.64
CA THR A 33 4.04 2.30 9.34
C THR A 33 5.50 1.87 9.11
N LEU A 34 6.20 2.46 8.14
CA LEU A 34 7.64 2.22 7.95
C LEU A 34 8.49 2.88 9.04
N ILE A 35 8.01 3.95 9.70
CA ILE A 35 8.74 4.64 10.76
C ILE A 35 9.06 3.72 11.95
N PRO A 36 8.09 3.04 12.59
CA PRO A 36 8.40 2.13 13.68
C PRO A 36 9.30 0.96 13.24
N ILE A 37 9.15 0.46 12.00
CA ILE A 37 10.03 -0.58 11.45
C ILE A 37 11.47 -0.06 11.36
N LEU A 38 11.67 1.14 10.82
CA LEU A 38 12.96 1.81 10.70
C LEU A 38 13.62 2.01 12.09
N LEU A 39 12.85 2.47 13.08
CA LEU A 39 13.32 2.64 14.45
C LEU A 39 13.79 1.31 15.05
N ILE A 40 12.95 0.26 15.00
CA ILE A 40 13.30 -1.07 15.50
C ILE A 40 14.58 -1.56 14.81
N SER A 41 14.68 -1.39 13.49
CA SER A 41 15.87 -1.76 12.72
C SER A 41 17.12 -1.09 13.25
N TYR A 42 17.05 0.21 13.46
CA TYR A 42 18.16 1.04 13.87
C TYR A 42 18.64 0.67 15.27
N PHE A 43 17.71 0.45 16.22
CA PHE A 43 18.04 -0.01 17.57
C PHE A 43 18.50 -1.49 17.62
N SER A 44 18.18 -2.31 16.63
CA SER A 44 18.58 -3.73 16.59
C SER A 44 20.02 -3.95 16.11
N ILE A 45 20.74 -2.91 15.68
CA ILE A 45 22.13 -3.02 15.18
C ILE A 45 23.10 -3.32 16.33
N GLY A 46 22.84 -2.79 17.53
CA GLY A 46 23.63 -3.08 18.74
C GLY A 46 25.04 -2.50 18.78
N ASP A 47 25.43 -1.66 17.81
CA ASP A 47 26.70 -0.93 17.78
C ASP A 47 26.45 0.56 18.08
N ASP A 48 26.81 0.98 19.29
CA ASP A 48 26.63 2.35 19.78
C ASP A 48 27.36 3.39 18.92
N THR A 49 28.54 3.03 18.38
CA THR A 49 29.34 3.95 17.54
C THR A 49 28.66 4.15 16.20
N PHE A 50 28.19 3.06 15.58
CA PHE A 50 27.40 3.14 14.36
C PHE A 50 26.11 3.93 14.58
N MET A 51 25.40 3.67 15.68
CA MET A 51 24.16 4.38 16.00
C MET A 51 24.40 5.89 16.11
N ILE A 52 25.32 6.33 16.98
CA ILE A 52 25.59 7.76 17.17
C ILE A 52 25.96 8.45 15.86
N ASN A 53 26.83 7.84 15.05
CA ASN A 53 27.28 8.41 13.78
C ASN A 53 26.16 8.54 12.73
N ASN A 54 25.14 7.67 12.78
CA ASN A 54 24.08 7.61 11.78
C ASN A 54 22.74 8.21 12.26
N ILE A 55 22.68 8.82 13.45
CA ILE A 55 21.43 9.36 14.01
C ILE A 55 20.80 10.44 13.13
N PHE A 56 21.62 11.28 12.49
CA PHE A 56 21.14 12.29 11.54
C PHE A 56 20.50 11.67 10.30
N ILE A 57 21.04 10.55 9.81
CA ILE A 57 20.48 9.82 8.66
C ILE A 57 19.12 9.22 9.04
N LEU A 58 18.98 8.72 10.27
CA LEU A 58 17.69 8.25 10.78
C LEU A 58 16.65 9.37 10.79
N PHE A 59 16.97 10.53 11.38
CA PHE A 59 16.05 11.67 11.40
C PHE A 59 15.67 12.15 10.00
N PHE A 60 16.65 12.24 9.09
CA PHE A 60 16.40 12.61 7.70
C PHE A 60 15.47 11.60 7.01
N SER A 61 15.69 10.30 7.24
CA SER A 61 14.85 9.23 6.69
C SER A 61 13.42 9.32 7.20
N ILE A 62 13.21 9.57 8.50
CA ILE A 62 11.87 9.74 9.08
C ILE A 62 11.18 10.98 8.50
N ALA A 63 11.90 12.10 8.39
CA ALA A 63 11.38 13.32 7.78
C ALA A 63 10.97 13.09 6.32
N LEU A 64 11.79 12.36 5.56
CA LEU A 64 11.50 12.00 4.17
C LEU A 64 10.24 11.14 4.07
N ILE A 65 10.11 10.11 4.93
CA ILE A 65 8.89 9.27 4.97
C ILE A 65 7.65 10.13 5.24
N PHE A 66 7.74 11.09 6.17
CA PHE A 66 6.63 11.99 6.50
C PHE A 66 6.26 12.92 5.33
N ILE A 67 7.24 13.50 4.63
CA ILE A 67 7.01 14.34 3.46
C ILE A 67 6.35 13.53 2.35
N ILE A 68 6.92 12.36 2.03
CA ILE A 68 6.38 11.46 1.01
C ILE A 68 4.96 11.04 1.38
N SER A 69 4.70 10.64 2.63
CA SER A 69 3.35 10.22 3.04
C SER A 69 2.33 11.34 2.85
N ARG A 70 2.70 12.60 3.07
CA ARG A 70 1.82 13.75 2.83
C ARG A 70 1.62 14.08 1.36
N MET A 71 2.63 13.84 0.52
CA MET A 71 2.52 14.06 -0.93
C MET A 71 1.63 13.02 -1.62
N PHE A 72 1.52 11.82 -1.07
CA PHE A 72 0.72 10.74 -1.66
C PHE A 72 -0.63 10.57 -0.94
N CYS A 73 -1.67 11.20 -1.50
CA CYS A 73 -3.06 10.90 -1.15
C CYS A 73 -3.61 9.81 -2.08
N GLY A 74 -3.87 8.63 -1.53
CA GLY A 74 -4.33 7.51 -2.35
C GLY A 74 -4.78 6.29 -1.56
N VAL A 75 -5.49 5.41 -2.26
CA VAL A 75 -5.93 4.11 -1.78
C VAL A 75 -5.13 3.04 -2.48
N THR A 76 -4.59 2.09 -1.74
CA THR A 76 -3.94 0.89 -2.29
C THR A 76 -4.80 -0.32 -2.00
N ILE A 77 -4.89 -1.20 -2.99
CA ILE A 77 -5.77 -2.36 -2.99
C ILE A 77 -4.97 -3.57 -3.47
N LEU A 78 -4.75 -4.51 -2.56
CA LEU A 78 -3.95 -5.70 -2.82
C LEU A 78 -4.88 -6.90 -3.01
N GLY A 79 -4.79 -7.60 -4.13
CA GLY A 79 -5.66 -8.72 -4.49
C GLY A 79 -6.93 -8.35 -5.24
N SER A 80 -6.91 -7.28 -6.05
CA SER A 80 -8.06 -6.81 -6.85
C SER A 80 -7.77 -6.81 -8.36
N SER A 81 -8.78 -6.48 -9.16
CA SER A 81 -8.77 -6.46 -10.63
C SER A 81 -9.38 -5.14 -11.12
N ASP A 82 -8.86 -4.59 -12.23
CA ASP A 82 -9.13 -3.22 -12.72
C ASP A 82 -10.62 -2.96 -13.01
N ALA A 83 -11.24 -3.85 -13.78
CA ALA A 83 -12.55 -3.62 -14.39
C ALA A 83 -13.69 -3.48 -13.35
N GLU A 84 -13.63 -4.25 -12.26
CA GLU A 84 -14.68 -4.19 -11.24
C GLU A 84 -14.43 -3.06 -10.24
N LEU A 85 -13.15 -2.69 -10.00
CA LEU A 85 -12.80 -1.59 -9.11
C LEU A 85 -13.37 -0.26 -9.63
N GLN A 86 -13.21 0.00 -10.92
CA GLN A 86 -13.71 1.21 -11.55
C GLN A 86 -15.24 1.29 -11.46
N ASN A 87 -15.94 0.18 -11.73
CA ASN A 87 -17.40 0.12 -11.64
C ASN A 87 -17.89 0.35 -10.21
N LYS A 88 -17.29 -0.28 -9.19
CA LYS A 88 -17.72 -0.08 -7.79
C LYS A 88 -17.43 1.33 -7.27
N LEU A 89 -16.37 1.96 -7.79
CA LEU A 89 -16.05 3.35 -7.47
C LEU A 89 -17.04 4.31 -8.14
N ALA A 90 -17.38 4.08 -9.40
CA ALA A 90 -18.42 4.83 -10.11
C ALA A 90 -19.79 4.70 -9.41
N ASP A 91 -20.18 3.48 -9.02
CA ASP A 91 -21.39 3.24 -8.23
C ASP A 91 -21.38 4.01 -6.92
N TYR A 92 -20.24 4.04 -6.21
CA TYR A 92 -20.13 4.79 -4.96
C TYR A 92 -20.32 6.29 -5.16
N LEU A 93 -19.75 6.86 -6.24
CA LEU A 93 -19.88 8.28 -6.57
C LEU A 93 -21.31 8.63 -6.99
N ASN A 94 -21.93 7.79 -7.83
CA ASN A 94 -23.33 7.93 -8.24
C ASN A 94 -24.29 7.90 -7.04
N ASN A 95 -24.13 6.94 -6.12
CA ASN A 95 -24.94 6.84 -4.90
C ASN A 95 -24.79 8.05 -3.97
N ARG A 96 -23.73 8.84 -4.11
CA ARG A 96 -23.47 10.06 -3.34
C ARG A 96 -23.92 11.32 -4.09
N GLY A 97 -24.51 11.20 -5.28
CA GLY A 97 -24.89 12.34 -6.12
C GLY A 97 -23.70 13.17 -6.58
N ILE A 98 -22.52 12.54 -6.72
CA ILE A 98 -21.31 13.23 -7.17
C ILE A 98 -21.25 13.14 -8.69
N GLU A 99 -21.25 14.28 -9.36
CA GLU A 99 -21.01 14.35 -10.81
C GLU A 99 -19.56 14.02 -11.12
N PHE A 100 -19.35 13.06 -12.02
CA PHE A 100 -18.04 12.66 -12.49
C PHE A 100 -18.03 12.36 -13.99
N GLU A 101 -16.86 12.52 -14.59
CA GLU A 101 -16.55 12.12 -15.95
C GLU A 101 -15.59 10.92 -15.90
N GLN A 102 -15.89 9.88 -16.67
CA GLN A 102 -15.09 8.66 -16.72
C GLN A 102 -14.30 8.61 -18.01
N ILE A 103 -12.98 8.61 -17.88
CA ILE A 103 -11.98 8.45 -18.94
C ILE A 103 -11.29 7.09 -18.70
N PRO A 104 -10.70 6.40 -19.70
CA PRO A 104 -10.00 5.15 -19.45
C PRO A 104 -9.01 5.27 -18.29
N LYS A 105 -9.18 4.41 -17.26
CA LYS A 105 -8.40 4.39 -16.02
C LYS A 105 -8.44 5.66 -15.15
N THR A 106 -9.32 6.62 -15.43
CA THR A 106 -9.41 7.87 -14.65
C THR A 106 -10.87 8.28 -14.44
N ILE A 107 -11.21 8.72 -13.24
CA ILE A 107 -12.50 9.33 -12.91
C ILE A 107 -12.25 10.76 -12.45
N TYR A 108 -12.78 11.73 -13.18
CA TYR A 108 -12.68 13.14 -12.85
C TYR A 108 -13.96 13.59 -12.12
N ILE A 109 -13.83 14.23 -10.96
CA ILE A 109 -14.97 14.70 -10.16
C ILE A 109 -15.15 16.20 -10.40
N ASN A 110 -16.13 16.55 -11.23
CA ASN A 110 -16.37 17.92 -11.74
C ASN A 110 -16.53 18.97 -10.63
N LYS A 111 -17.18 18.61 -9.50
CA LYS A 111 -17.57 19.58 -8.47
C LYS A 111 -16.45 19.96 -7.48
N LYS A 112 -15.27 19.32 -7.56
CA LYS A 112 -14.23 19.47 -6.52
C LYS A 112 -12.80 19.67 -7.05
N ASP A 113 -12.59 19.75 -8.37
CA ASP A 113 -11.24 19.69 -8.96
C ASP A 113 -10.44 18.49 -8.44
N VAL A 114 -11.12 17.36 -8.24
CA VAL A 114 -10.51 16.13 -7.74
C VAL A 114 -10.45 15.12 -8.87
N THR A 115 -9.25 14.63 -9.15
CA THR A 115 -9.03 13.57 -10.13
C THR A 115 -8.68 12.29 -9.40
N LEU A 116 -9.46 11.24 -9.64
CA LEU A 116 -9.18 9.88 -9.21
C LEU A 116 -8.57 9.11 -10.36
N SER A 117 -7.27 8.86 -10.31
CA SER A 117 -6.60 8.00 -11.29
C SER A 117 -6.52 6.58 -10.74
N ILE A 118 -7.06 5.62 -11.49
CA ILE A 118 -7.04 4.21 -11.16
C ILE A 118 -5.86 3.59 -11.89
N THR A 119 -5.04 2.87 -11.15
CA THR A 119 -3.93 2.08 -11.71
C THR A 119 -4.13 0.64 -11.29
N SER A 120 -4.32 -0.27 -12.23
CA SER A 120 -4.25 -1.71 -11.96
C SER A 120 -3.03 -2.33 -12.63
N ASN A 121 -2.46 -3.29 -11.93
CA ASN A 121 -1.49 -4.22 -12.46
C ASN A 121 -2.05 -5.64 -12.28
N ASP A 122 -2.69 -6.12 -13.34
CA ASP A 122 -3.37 -7.41 -13.37
C ASP A 122 -2.40 -8.61 -13.35
N ASN A 123 -1.10 -8.37 -13.60
CA ASN A 123 -0.07 -9.41 -13.47
C ASN A 123 0.20 -9.73 -12.01
N PHE A 124 0.21 -8.70 -11.15
CA PHE A 124 0.42 -8.87 -9.70
C PHE A 124 -0.87 -8.84 -8.89
N GLY A 125 -2.03 -8.60 -9.53
CA GLY A 125 -3.32 -8.48 -8.85
C GLY A 125 -3.35 -7.31 -7.87
N THR A 126 -2.69 -6.21 -8.21
CA THR A 126 -2.64 -5.00 -7.38
C THR A 126 -3.33 -3.85 -8.09
N SER A 127 -4.08 -3.06 -7.35
CA SER A 127 -4.73 -1.87 -7.87
C SER A 127 -4.55 -0.71 -6.90
N GLY A 128 -4.65 0.50 -7.42
CA GLY A 128 -4.47 1.73 -6.67
C GLY A 128 -5.41 2.81 -7.21
N ILE A 129 -5.81 3.70 -6.32
CA ILE A 129 -6.54 4.91 -6.65
C ILE A 129 -5.68 6.07 -6.15
N SER A 130 -5.04 6.77 -7.08
CA SER A 130 -4.35 8.02 -6.80
C SER A 130 -5.36 9.15 -6.81
N ILE A 131 -5.35 9.98 -5.79
CA ILE A 131 -6.26 11.12 -5.67
C ILE A 131 -5.45 12.40 -5.80
N LYS A 132 -5.69 13.15 -6.86
CA LYS A 132 -5.08 14.46 -7.11
C LYS A 132 -6.10 15.57 -6.86
N GLY A 133 -5.64 16.69 -6.30
CA GLY A 133 -6.48 17.84 -5.92
C GLY A 133 -6.43 18.13 -4.42
N LYS A 134 -7.21 19.13 -3.96
CA LYS A 134 -7.32 19.47 -2.54
C LYS A 134 -8.17 18.43 -1.80
N VAL A 135 -7.56 17.33 -1.42
CA VAL A 135 -8.23 16.22 -0.74
C VAL A 135 -7.65 15.99 0.64
N THR A 136 -8.53 15.74 1.61
CA THR A 136 -8.18 15.44 3.00
C THR A 136 -8.05 13.94 3.23
N ASP A 137 -7.23 13.53 4.19
CA ASP A 137 -7.12 12.12 4.62
C ASP A 137 -8.47 11.52 5.02
N LEU A 138 -9.39 12.34 5.56
CA LEU A 138 -10.74 11.92 5.89
C LEU A 138 -11.52 11.44 4.66
N THR A 139 -11.33 12.09 3.51
CA THR A 139 -11.94 11.70 2.24
C THR A 139 -11.36 10.37 1.75
N VAL A 140 -10.04 10.22 1.79
CA VAL A 140 -9.35 8.96 1.44
C VAL A 140 -9.84 7.82 2.33
N ASN A 141 -9.92 8.04 3.64
CA ASN A 141 -10.38 7.04 4.60
C ASN A 141 -11.85 6.66 4.40
N ASN A 142 -12.70 7.60 3.98
CA ASN A 142 -14.09 7.29 3.63
C ASN A 142 -14.19 6.42 2.37
N ILE A 143 -13.35 6.67 1.36
CA ILE A 143 -13.26 5.80 0.16
C ILE A 143 -12.76 4.41 0.56
N VAL A 144 -11.71 4.31 1.40
CA VAL A 144 -11.22 3.03 1.95
C VAL A 144 -12.34 2.27 2.66
N LYS A 145 -13.09 2.93 3.55
CA LYS A 145 -14.21 2.31 4.27
C LYS A 145 -15.28 1.80 3.31
N ALA A 146 -15.66 2.61 2.32
CA ALA A 146 -16.65 2.22 1.32
C ALA A 146 -16.19 1.01 0.50
N LEU A 147 -14.95 1.02 0.02
CA LEU A 147 -14.38 -0.09 -0.75
C LEU A 147 -14.26 -1.38 0.07
N ARG A 148 -13.96 -1.30 1.38
CA ARG A 148 -13.96 -2.47 2.28
C ARG A 148 -15.35 -3.06 2.51
N GLN A 149 -16.39 -2.22 2.47
CA GLN A 149 -17.79 -2.66 2.60
C GLN A 149 -18.32 -3.29 1.31
N LYS A 150 -17.77 -2.90 0.16
CA LYS A 150 -18.07 -3.56 -1.11
C LYS A 150 -17.39 -4.92 -1.15
N ASN A 151 -18.11 -5.98 -1.51
CA ASN A 151 -17.52 -7.28 -1.82
C ASN A 151 -16.73 -7.18 -3.12
N LEU A 152 -15.49 -6.69 -3.05
CA LEU A 152 -14.56 -6.64 -4.18
C LEU A 152 -14.14 -8.07 -4.54
N GLN A 153 -14.13 -8.42 -5.83
CA GLN A 153 -13.59 -9.71 -6.24
C GLN A 153 -12.11 -9.81 -5.88
N PHE A 154 -11.77 -11.02 -5.49
CA PHE A 154 -10.43 -11.42 -5.10
C PHE A 154 -9.67 -11.94 -6.32
N ASN A 155 -8.43 -11.46 -6.48
CA ASN A 155 -7.51 -11.93 -7.50
C ASN A 155 -6.44 -12.86 -6.87
N ILE A 156 -6.47 -14.14 -7.27
CA ILE A 156 -5.55 -15.19 -6.79
C ILE A 156 -4.08 -14.96 -7.16
N LYS A 157 -3.81 -14.12 -8.18
CA LYS A 157 -2.43 -13.81 -8.58
C LYS A 157 -1.66 -13.06 -7.49
N TYR A 158 -2.35 -12.23 -6.70
CA TYR A 158 -1.71 -11.46 -5.62
C TYR A 158 -1.11 -12.35 -4.52
N PRO A 159 -1.86 -13.28 -3.88
CA PRO A 159 -1.26 -14.12 -2.84
C PRO A 159 -0.17 -15.03 -3.39
N ILE A 160 -0.24 -15.47 -4.66
CA ILE A 160 0.85 -16.21 -5.30
C ILE A 160 2.09 -15.32 -5.42
N TYR A 161 1.95 -14.12 -5.97
CA TYR A 161 3.04 -13.14 -6.07
C TYR A 161 3.67 -12.86 -4.70
N ALA A 162 2.86 -12.52 -3.70
CA ALA A 162 3.34 -12.20 -2.36
C ALA A 162 4.02 -13.39 -1.66
N ALA A 163 3.54 -14.63 -1.88
CA ALA A 163 4.19 -15.83 -1.36
C ALA A 163 5.54 -16.09 -2.04
N VAL A 164 5.61 -16.00 -3.37
CA VAL A 164 6.87 -16.18 -4.12
C VAL A 164 7.90 -15.13 -3.72
N SER A 165 7.51 -13.85 -3.63
CA SER A 165 8.40 -12.78 -3.16
C SER A 165 8.92 -13.04 -1.76
N ALA A 166 8.08 -13.56 -0.85
CA ALA A 166 8.51 -13.89 0.50
C ALA A 166 9.51 -15.05 0.54
N VAL A 167 9.28 -16.11 -0.25
CA VAL A 167 10.21 -17.25 -0.35
C VAL A 167 11.57 -16.78 -0.87
N LEU A 168 11.59 -15.93 -1.91
CA LEU A 168 12.83 -15.35 -2.43
C LEU A 168 13.57 -14.53 -1.37
N LEU A 169 12.86 -13.67 -0.63
CA LEU A 169 13.45 -12.88 0.46
C LEU A 169 14.00 -13.77 1.58
N LEU A 170 13.32 -14.87 1.92
CA LEU A 170 13.82 -15.84 2.90
C LEU A 170 15.10 -16.52 2.41
N ILE A 171 15.16 -16.95 1.15
CA ILE A 171 16.37 -17.52 0.54
C ILE A 171 17.52 -16.52 0.63
N THR A 172 17.30 -15.27 0.22
CA THR A 172 18.32 -14.21 0.30
C THR A 172 18.77 -13.97 1.74
N TYR A 173 17.86 -13.98 2.71
CA TYR A 173 18.19 -13.83 4.12
C TYR A 173 19.10 -14.97 4.63
N PHE A 174 18.76 -16.23 4.32
CA PHE A 174 19.58 -17.37 4.74
C PHE A 174 20.94 -17.39 4.04
N MET A 175 21.03 -17.00 2.76
CA MET A 175 22.30 -16.84 2.06
C MET A 175 23.16 -15.75 2.69
N LEU A 176 22.58 -14.60 3.03
CA LEU A 176 23.29 -13.51 3.72
C LEU A 176 23.86 -13.99 5.06
N ILE A 177 23.07 -14.70 5.86
CA ILE A 177 23.53 -15.26 7.13
C ILE A 177 24.68 -16.25 6.94
N SER A 178 24.59 -17.15 5.96
CA SER A 178 25.60 -18.18 5.75
C SER A 178 26.92 -17.64 5.20
N ILE A 179 26.94 -16.43 4.66
CA ILE A 179 28.17 -15.75 4.19
C ILE A 179 28.82 -14.95 5.33
N SER A 180 28.03 -14.51 6.31
CA SER A 180 28.50 -13.75 7.47
C SER A 180 29.00 -14.59 8.66
N HIS A 181 28.93 -15.93 8.55
CA HIS A 181 29.48 -16.90 9.50
C HIS A 181 30.57 -17.73 8.82
#